data_AF-A0A6B3E2V9-F1
#
_entry.id   AF-A0A6B3E2V9-F1
#
_cell.length_a   1.000
_cell.length_b   1.000
_cell.length_c   1.000
_cell.angle_alpha   90.00
_cell.angle_beta   90.00
_cell.angle_gamma   90.00
#
_symmetry.space_group_name_H-M   'P 1'
#
loop_
_entity.id
_entity.type
_entity.pdbx_description
1 polymer ?
#
loop_
_entity_poly.entity_id
_entity_poly.type
_entity_poly.pdbx_seq_one_letter_code
_entity_poly.pdbx_strand_id
1 'polypeptide(L)'
;ALAGAARRLARWARENGDLEAAGRTRALAADLLAHPLLAGAGTLTAHGADLAFRRRSCCLYYRVPGGGICGDCCFARVPRSSPRGPSG
;
A
#
# COMPACT_ATOMS: atom_id res chain seq x y z
N ALA A 1 1.18 -2.60 6.59
CA ALA A 1 -0.10 -2.00 7.00
C ALA A 1 -0.18 -0.48 6.74
N LEU A 2 0.92 0.28 6.84
CA LEU A 2 0.94 1.75 6.77
C LEU A 2 0.09 2.38 5.64
N ALA A 3 0.37 2.10 4.37
CA ALA A 3 -0.33 2.75 3.25
C ALA A 3 -1.85 2.46 3.23
N GLY A 4 -2.24 1.22 3.55
CA GLY A 4 -3.65 0.84 3.71
C GLY A 4 -4.35 1.61 4.83
N ALA A 5 -3.70 1.77 5.99
CA ALA A 5 -4.23 2.54 7.12
C ALA A 5 -4.39 4.03 6.75
N ALA A 6 -3.39 4.62 6.10
CA ALA A 6 -3.44 6.01 5.64
C ALA A 6 -4.63 6.26 4.68
N ARG A 7 -4.89 5.33 3.74
CA ARG A 7 -6.07 5.44 2.85
C ARG A 7 -7.39 5.38 3.61
N ARG A 8 -7.50 4.54 4.65
CA ARG A 8 -8.71 4.44 5.47
C ARG A 8 -8.95 5.73 6.27
N LEU A 9 -7.91 6.25 6.91
CA LEU A 9 -7.99 7.49 7.68
C LEU A 9 -8.29 8.70 6.80
N ALA A 10 -7.59 8.84 5.67
CA ALA A 10 -7.79 9.96 4.75
C ALA A 10 -9.19 9.93 4.10
N ARG A 11 -9.73 8.73 3.82
CA ARG A 11 -11.12 8.56 3.35
C ARG A 11 -12.11 8.98 4.43
N TRP A 12 -11.97 8.43 5.63
CA TRP A 12 -12.84 8.74 6.76
C TRP A 12 -12.86 10.26 7.03
N ALA A 13 -11.70 10.92 7.07
CA ALA A 13 -11.61 12.36 7.31
C ALA A 13 -12.39 13.15 6.24
N ARG A 14 -12.27 12.78 4.96
CA ARG A 14 -13.05 13.41 3.87
C ARG A 14 -14.55 13.17 3.99
N GLU A 15 -14.96 11.95 4.33
CA GLU A 15 -16.38 11.60 4.54
C GLU A 15 -17.00 12.39 5.69
N ASN A 16 -16.18 12.86 6.65
CA ASN A 16 -16.59 13.71 7.77
C ASN A 16 -16.36 15.21 7.52
N GLY A 17 -15.94 15.61 6.31
CA GLY A 17 -15.69 17.01 5.96
C GLY A 17 -14.38 17.61 6.47
N ASP A 18 -13.53 16.81 7.12
CA ASP A 18 -12.23 17.25 7.66
C ASP A 18 -11.11 17.09 6.61
N LEU A 19 -11.01 18.07 5.70
CA LEU A 19 -10.00 18.09 4.64
C LEU A 19 -8.58 18.28 5.19
N GLU A 20 -8.44 18.93 6.33
CA GLU A 20 -7.16 19.22 6.98
C GLU A 20 -6.57 17.92 7.56
N ALA A 21 -7.35 17.16 8.32
CA ALA A 21 -6.93 15.84 8.83
C ALA A 21 -6.65 14.86 7.69
N ALA A 22 -7.42 14.93 6.59
CA ALA A 22 -7.13 14.15 5.40
C ALA A 22 -5.77 14.55 4.79
N GLY A 23 -5.45 15.84 4.73
CA GLY A 23 -4.15 16.36 4.29
C GLY A 23 -2.99 15.89 5.18
N ARG A 24 -3.11 16.07 6.50
CA ARG A 24 -2.10 15.63 7.49
C ARG A 24 -1.84 14.13 7.43
N THR A 25 -2.89 13.32 7.32
CA THR A 25 -2.76 11.86 7.19
C THR A 25 -1.91 11.50 5.98
N ARG A 26 -2.09 12.21 4.85
CA ARG A 26 -1.31 11.97 3.63
C ARG A 26 0.15 12.39 3.79
N ALA A 27 0.38 13.59 4.33
CA ALA A 27 1.73 14.09 4.57
C ALA A 27 2.51 13.13 5.49
N LEU A 28 1.92 12.75 6.62
CA LEU A 28 2.54 11.81 7.56
C LEU A 28 2.84 10.44 6.92
N ALA A 29 1.92 9.93 6.10
CA ALA A 29 2.14 8.66 5.39
C ALA A 29 3.30 8.77 4.39
N ALA A 30 3.42 9.90 3.68
CA ALA A 30 4.52 10.15 2.77
C ALA A 30 5.86 10.24 3.53
N ASP A 31 5.91 10.98 4.63
CA ASP A 31 7.11 11.13 5.46
C ASP A 31 7.57 9.79 6.05
N LEU A 32 6.64 8.99 6.56
CA LEU A 32 6.94 7.64 7.07
C LEU A 32 7.45 6.71 5.97
N LEU A 33 6.91 6.79 4.74
CA LEU A 33 7.39 6.00 3.61
C LEU A 33 8.75 6.49 3.07
N ALA A 34 9.09 7.75 3.29
CA ALA A 34 10.40 8.33 3.00
C ALA A 34 11.46 8.02 4.07
N HIS A 35 11.05 7.55 5.26
CA HIS A 35 11.96 7.18 6.34
C HIS A 35 12.99 6.14 5.86
N PRO A 36 14.29 6.24 6.23
CA PRO A 36 15.35 5.37 5.70
C PRO A 36 15.09 3.86 5.83
N LEU A 37 14.41 3.42 6.89
CA LEU A 37 14.05 2.01 7.10
C LEU A 37 12.96 1.48 6.14
N LEU A 38 12.20 2.38 5.52
CA LEU A 38 11.09 2.07 4.61
C LEU A 38 11.36 2.59 3.18
N ALA A 39 12.36 3.45 3.01
CA ALA A 39 12.78 3.96 1.72
C ALA A 39 13.09 2.81 0.75
N GLY A 40 12.56 2.89 -0.46
CA GLY A 40 12.73 1.85 -1.49
C GLY A 40 11.93 0.56 -1.26
N ALA A 41 11.06 0.49 -0.23
CA ALA A 41 10.14 -0.63 -0.03
C ALA A 41 9.02 -0.68 -1.08
N GLY A 42 8.79 0.42 -1.79
CA GLY A 42 7.80 0.54 -2.84
C GLY A 42 7.75 1.93 -3.45
N THR A 43 6.80 2.11 -4.36
CA THR A 43 6.54 3.38 -5.04
C THR A 43 5.27 3.99 -4.47
N LEU A 44 5.37 5.21 -3.96
CA LEU A 44 4.23 6.06 -3.60
C LEU A 44 3.86 6.91 -4.80
N THR A 45 2.58 6.90 -5.19
CA THR A 45 2.03 7.81 -6.18
C THR A 45 0.90 8.62 -5.54
N ALA A 46 0.84 9.90 -5.89
CA ALA A 46 -0.23 10.80 -5.48
C ALA A 46 -1.03 11.20 -6.71
N HIS A 47 -2.36 11.07 -6.61
CA HIS A 47 -3.30 11.52 -7.63
C HIS A 47 -4.29 12.48 -6.97
N GLY A 48 -3.99 13.77 -7.01
CA GLY A 48 -4.73 14.78 -6.27
C GLY A 48 -4.77 14.45 -4.77
N ALA A 49 -5.96 14.21 -4.24
CA ALA A 49 -6.17 13.84 -2.85
C ALA A 49 -6.07 12.32 -2.60
N ASP A 50 -5.55 11.50 -3.50
CA ASP A 50 -5.44 10.06 -3.26
C ASP A 50 -3.98 9.61 -3.23
N LEU A 51 -3.63 8.78 -2.24
CA LEU A 51 -2.33 8.13 -2.13
C LEU A 51 -2.47 6.66 -2.52
N ALA A 52 -1.68 6.24 -3.50
CA ALA A 52 -1.50 4.84 -3.87
C ALA A 52 -0.06 4.42 -3.57
N PHE A 53 0.12 3.23 -3.03
CA PHE A 53 1.44 2.68 -2.74
C PHE A 53 1.53 1.27 -3.31
N ARG A 54 2.60 1.00 -4.05
CA ARG A 54 2.87 -0.33 -4.60
C ARG A 54 4.19 -0.83 -4.08
N ARG A 55 4.18 -1.99 -3.41
CA ARG A 55 5.39 -2.62 -2.88
C ARG A 55 6.32 -3.04 -4.00
N ARG A 56 7.62 -2.95 -3.73
CA ARG A 56 8.68 -3.53 -4.57
C ARG A 56 8.82 -5.04 -4.33
N SER A 57 8.58 -5.50 -3.10
CA SER A 57 8.66 -6.91 -2.71
C SER A 57 7.29 -7.53 -2.43
N CYS A 58 7.20 -8.86 -2.55
CA CYS A 58 5.94 -9.57 -2.33
C CYS A 58 5.60 -9.70 -0.84
N CYS A 59 4.42 -9.23 -0.44
CA CYS A 59 3.89 -9.35 0.93
C CYS A 59 3.51 -10.80 1.33
N LEU A 60 3.59 -11.77 0.41
CA LEU A 60 3.19 -13.18 0.57
C LEU A 60 1.76 -13.42 1.08
N TYR A 61 0.94 -12.39 1.22
CA TYR A 61 -0.45 -12.47 1.67
C TYR A 61 -1.30 -13.42 0.80
N TYR A 62 -0.97 -13.53 -0.49
CA TYR A 62 -1.63 -14.44 -1.42
C TYR A 62 -1.46 -15.94 -1.07
N ARG A 63 -0.53 -16.28 -0.17
CA ARG A 63 -0.31 -17.67 0.28
C ARG A 63 -1.27 -18.10 1.39
N VAL A 64 -1.99 -17.16 2.00
CA VAL A 64 -3.01 -17.48 3.00
C VAL A 64 -4.16 -18.22 2.30
N PRO A 65 -4.63 -19.38 2.81
CA PRO A 65 -5.77 -20.09 2.23
C PRO A 65 -7.00 -19.19 2.12
N GLY A 66 -7.63 -19.14 0.94
CA GLY A 66 -8.74 -18.22 0.65
C GLY A 66 -8.33 -16.73 0.54
N GLY A 67 -7.04 -16.42 0.65
CA GLY A 67 -6.50 -15.07 0.54
C GLY A 67 -6.35 -14.59 -0.90
N GLY A 68 -6.46 -13.29 -1.10
CA GLY A 68 -6.14 -12.60 -2.35
C GLY A 68 -4.77 -11.92 -2.32
N ILE A 69 -4.57 -10.94 -3.21
CA ILE A 69 -3.42 -10.03 -3.10
C ILE A 69 -3.68 -8.94 -2.07
N CYS A 70 -2.63 -8.47 -1.39
CA CYS A 70 -2.73 -7.31 -0.51
C CYS A 70 -3.01 -6.03 -1.34
N GLY A 71 -3.66 -5.02 -0.77
CA GLY A 71 -4.00 -3.78 -1.49
C GLY A 71 -2.81 -2.95 -1.99
N ASP A 72 -1.59 -3.29 -1.58
CA ASP A 72 -0.33 -2.67 -2.02
C ASP A 72 0.57 -3.68 -2.76
N CYS A 73 0.02 -4.79 -3.25
CA CYS A 73 0.81 -5.90 -3.77
C CYS A 73 1.66 -5.50 -4.98
N CYS A 74 2.85 -6.11 -5.09
CA CYS A 74 3.67 -6.00 -6.28
C CYS A 74 3.02 -6.69 -7.50
N PHE A 75 2.09 -7.64 -7.30
CA PHE A 75 1.36 -8.30 -8.38
C PHE A 75 -0.01 -7.66 -8.60
N ALA A 76 -0.43 -7.53 -9.86
CA ALA A 76 -1.76 -7.03 -10.23
C ALA A 76 -2.87 -8.09 -10.08
N ARG A 77 -2.49 -9.37 -9.99
CA ARG A 77 -3.38 -10.53 -9.76
C ARG A 77 -2.63 -11.58 -8.97
N VAL A 78 -3.34 -12.53 -8.36
CA VAL A 78 -2.70 -13.65 -7.65
C VAL A 78 -1.75 -14.37 -8.61
N PRO A 79 -0.45 -14.47 -8.27
CA PRO A 79 0.49 -15.21 -9.11
C PRO A 79 0.09 -16.68 -9.10
N ARG A 80 0.07 -17.30 -10.28
CA ARG A 80 -0.16 -18.75 -10.36
C ARG A 80 1.07 -19.44 -9.79
N SER A 81 0.87 -20.31 -8.81
CA SER A 81 1.91 -21.21 -8.33
C SER A 81 2.42 -22.03 -9.52
N SER A 82 3.70 -21.89 -9.88
CA SER A 82 4.36 -22.81 -10.81
C SER A 82 5.12 -23.84 -9.96
N PRO A 83 4.66 -25.11 -9.91
CA PRO A 83 5.34 -26.14 -9.13
C PRO A 83 6.75 -26.48 -9.65
N ARG A 84 7.12 -25.99 -10.84
CA ARG A 84 8.34 -26.36 -11.57
C ARG A 84 9.24 -25.16 -11.96
N GLY A 85 8.91 -23.95 -11.53
CA GLY A 85 9.74 -22.76 -11.81
C GLY A 85 10.79 -22.55 -10.73
N PRO A 86 12.02 -22.13 -11.07
CA PRO A 86 12.97 -21.66 -10.06
C PRO A 86 12.38 -20.47 -9.32
N SER A 87 12.60 -20.41 -8.00
CA SER A 87 12.39 -19.18 -7.25
C SER A 87 13.55 -18.26 -7.61
N GLY A 88 13.27 -17.25 -8.44
CA GLY A 88 14.26 -16.24 -8.81
C GLY A 88 14.77 -15.44 -7.61
#